data_AF-A0ABC9SEJ6-F1
#
_entry.id   AF-A0ABC9SEJ6-F1
#
_cell.length_a   1.000
_cell.length_b   1.000
_cell.length_c   1.000
_cell.angle_alpha   90.00
_cell.angle_beta   90.00
_cell.angle_gamma   90.00
#
_symmetry.space_group_name_H-M   'P 1'
#
loop_
_entity.id
_entity.type
_entity.pdbx_description
1 polymer ?
#
loop_
_entity_poly.entity_id
_entity_poly.type
_entity_poly.pdbx_seq_one_letter_code
_entity_poly.pdbx_strand_id
1 'polypeptide(L)'
;MKHSSQKTKQVLKRIFLEYQTPQYLESDPIEFPHSYSNFQDREISGFIAALFSYGNVTSIKEYLQRLFTLCGDSPYQFLLKEDLKYIRNELKSYRFQKPGDIYLFLQTIQNKLQKTKDHKLESLFSMPQEGEFKLSTKDRKSFTEGGTLRQRILAFQLRFLKESRKINEKQTESYGYKSRSQNCLYSESIKISM
;
A
#
# COMPACT_ATOMS: atom_id res chain seq x y z
N MET A 1 34.79 -5.94 6.35
CA MET A 1 33.40 -5.53 6.71
C MET A 1 32.34 -6.66 6.74
N LYS A 2 32.68 -7.97 6.75
CA LYS A 2 31.67 -9.04 6.76
C LYS A 2 31.14 -9.43 8.16
N HIS A 3 31.91 -9.21 9.24
CA HIS A 3 31.55 -9.67 10.59
C HIS A 3 30.42 -8.86 11.27
N SER A 4 30.28 -7.57 10.95
CA SER A 4 29.22 -6.71 11.53
C SER A 4 27.81 -7.15 11.09
N SER A 5 27.65 -7.49 9.80
CA SER A 5 26.37 -7.96 9.24
C SER A 5 25.87 -9.26 9.88
N GLN A 6 26.79 -10.16 10.24
CA GLN A 6 26.43 -11.46 10.83
C GLN A 6 25.96 -11.33 12.28
N LYS A 7 26.58 -10.44 13.06
CA LYS A 7 26.13 -10.10 14.42
C LYS A 7 24.75 -9.43 14.38
N THR A 8 24.53 -8.47 13.49
CA THR A 8 23.21 -7.83 13.29
C THR A 8 22.15 -8.86 12.89
N LYS A 9 22.47 -9.77 11.95
CA LYS A 9 21.55 -10.83 11.54
C LYS A 9 21.15 -11.74 12.71
N GLN A 10 22.10 -12.10 13.58
CA GLN A 10 21.81 -12.91 14.76
C GLN A 10 20.92 -12.18 15.77
N VAL A 11 21.19 -10.89 16.01
CA VAL A 11 20.35 -10.05 16.88
C VAL A 11 18.93 -9.94 16.33
N LEU A 12 18.76 -9.63 15.05
CA LEU A 12 17.45 -9.55 14.39
C LEU A 12 16.72 -10.89 14.44
N LYS A 13 17.42 -12.02 14.24
CA LYS A 13 16.82 -13.35 14.33
C LYS A 13 16.35 -13.68 15.75
N ARG A 14 17.10 -13.27 16.77
CA ARG A 14 16.69 -13.44 18.17
C ARG A 14 15.42 -12.65 18.47
N ILE A 15 15.41 -11.36 18.13
CA ILE A 15 14.23 -10.49 18.31
C ILE A 15 13.04 -11.08 17.56
N PHE A 16 13.22 -11.51 16.31
CA PHE A 16 12.16 -12.15 15.54
C PHE A 16 11.56 -13.36 16.27
N LEU A 17 12.38 -14.27 16.80
CA LEU A 17 11.89 -15.44 17.53
C LEU A 17 11.21 -15.09 18.86
N GLU A 18 11.58 -13.97 19.48
CA GLU A 18 11.02 -13.50 20.76
C GLU A 18 9.65 -12.83 20.58
N TYR A 19 9.49 -12.02 19.53
CA TYR A 19 8.28 -11.21 19.31
C TYR A 19 7.31 -11.78 18.28
N GLN A 20 7.69 -12.80 17.50
CA GLN A 20 6.78 -13.49 16.57
C GLN A 20 5.90 -14.50 17.32
N THR A 21 5.16 -14.04 18.33
CA THR A 21 4.16 -14.84 19.05
C THR A 21 2.77 -14.26 18.84
N PRO A 22 1.70 -15.08 18.90
CA PRO A 22 0.32 -14.61 18.74
C PRO A 22 -0.08 -13.49 19.72
N GLN A 23 0.58 -13.41 20.88
CA GLN A 23 0.32 -12.38 21.89
C GLN A 23 0.61 -10.96 21.37
N TYR A 24 1.60 -10.80 20.49
CA TYR A 24 1.90 -9.50 19.90
C TYR A 24 1.04 -9.19 18.67
N LEU A 25 0.33 -10.18 18.12
CA LEU A 25 -0.55 -10.01 16.96
C LEU A 25 -1.69 -9.05 17.29
N GLU A 26 -2.32 -9.20 18.46
CA GLU A 26 -3.41 -8.34 18.93
C GLU A 26 -3.00 -6.86 19.08
N SER A 27 -1.70 -6.58 19.17
CA SER A 27 -1.18 -5.22 19.29
C SER A 27 -0.78 -4.59 17.96
N ASP A 28 -0.96 -5.29 16.83
CA ASP A 28 -0.47 -4.85 15.53
C ASP A 28 -1.58 -4.94 14.45
N PRO A 29 -1.69 -3.97 13.53
CA PRO A 29 -2.58 -4.04 12.37
C PRO A 29 -2.43 -5.30 11.50
N ILE A 30 -1.34 -6.05 11.63
CA ILE A 30 -1.16 -7.34 10.98
C ILE A 30 -2.16 -8.41 11.50
N GLU A 31 -2.92 -8.16 12.57
CA GLU A 31 -4.04 -9.02 12.97
C GLU A 31 -5.11 -9.18 11.88
N PHE A 32 -5.41 -8.11 11.11
CA PHE A 32 -6.48 -8.16 10.11
C PHE A 32 -6.15 -9.14 8.97
N PRO A 33 -4.95 -9.15 8.37
CA PRO A 33 -4.53 -10.20 7.43
C PRO A 33 -4.53 -11.61 7.99
N HIS A 34 -4.42 -11.77 9.30
CA HIS A 34 -4.42 -13.09 9.93
C HIS A 34 -5.82 -13.59 10.26
N SER A 35 -6.85 -12.73 10.25
CA SER A 35 -8.24 -13.15 10.49
C SER A 35 -8.88 -13.84 9.27
N TYR A 36 -8.30 -13.70 8.08
CA TYR A 36 -8.83 -14.30 6.84
C TYR A 36 -8.10 -15.60 6.47
N SER A 37 -8.86 -16.61 6.04
CA SER A 37 -8.33 -17.90 5.57
C SER A 37 -7.90 -17.87 4.09
N ASN A 38 -8.65 -17.15 3.25
CA ASN A 38 -8.37 -17.03 1.81
C ASN A 38 -7.18 -16.09 1.54
N PHE A 39 -6.22 -16.55 0.73
CA PHE A 39 -5.06 -15.77 0.32
C PHE A 39 -5.40 -14.39 -0.27
N GLN A 40 -6.47 -14.29 -1.07
CA GLN A 40 -6.86 -13.03 -1.70
C GLN A 40 -7.29 -11.98 -0.67
N ASP A 41 -8.09 -12.38 0.32
CA ASP A 41 -8.50 -11.50 1.41
C ASP A 41 -7.33 -11.09 2.30
N ARG A 42 -6.34 -11.98 2.48
CA ARG A 42 -5.09 -11.66 3.19
C ARG A 42 -4.23 -10.66 2.41
N GLU A 43 -4.14 -10.78 1.08
CA GLU A 43 -3.43 -9.82 0.23
C GLU A 43 -4.06 -8.43 0.33
N ILE A 44 -5.39 -8.34 0.18
CA ILE A 44 -6.11 -7.07 0.21
C ILE A 44 -6.08 -6.43 1.59
N SER A 45 -6.43 -7.19 2.64
CA SER A 45 -6.40 -6.66 4.00
C SER A 45 -4.98 -6.30 4.45
N GLY A 46 -3.97 -7.06 4.03
CA GLY A 46 -2.56 -6.77 4.32
C GLY A 46 -2.09 -5.50 3.65
N PHE A 47 -2.46 -5.32 2.39
CA PHE A 47 -2.14 -4.10 1.68
C PHE A 47 -2.86 -2.88 2.28
N ILE A 48 -4.16 -2.98 2.59
CA ILE A 48 -4.93 -1.90 3.23
C ILE A 48 -4.38 -1.58 4.63
N ALA A 49 -4.09 -2.60 5.45
CA ALA A 49 -3.49 -2.41 6.76
C ALA A 49 -2.14 -1.68 6.65
N ALA A 50 -1.28 -2.08 5.72
CA ALA A 50 0.00 -1.42 5.48
C ALA A 50 -0.16 0.04 5.02
N LEU A 51 -1.18 0.36 4.20
CA LEU A 51 -1.46 1.73 3.77
C LEU A 51 -1.77 2.65 4.96
N PHE A 52 -2.50 2.15 5.96
CA PHE A 52 -2.95 2.91 7.14
C PHE A 52 -2.04 2.81 8.38
N SER A 53 -1.03 1.94 8.37
CA SER A 53 -0.16 1.66 9.53
C SER A 53 0.89 2.75 9.81
N TYR A 54 0.43 3.95 10.15
CA TYR A 54 1.28 5.06 10.55
C TYR A 54 0.61 5.90 11.63
N GLY A 55 1.19 5.86 12.82
CA GLY A 55 0.66 6.61 13.95
C GLY A 55 0.43 5.76 15.18
N ASN A 56 -0.54 6.19 15.98
CA ASN A 56 -0.95 5.45 17.16
C ASN A 56 -1.71 4.18 16.74
N VAL A 57 -1.26 3.04 17.27
CA VAL A 57 -1.80 1.71 16.98
C VAL A 57 -3.31 1.64 17.20
N THR A 58 -3.81 2.13 18.34
CA THR A 58 -5.24 2.11 18.67
C THR A 58 -6.07 2.81 17.59
N SER A 59 -5.64 4.00 17.15
CA SER A 59 -6.35 4.72 16.08
C SER A 59 -6.27 4.00 14.72
N ILE A 60 -5.16 3.30 14.44
CA ILE A 60 -5.03 2.47 13.22
C ILE A 60 -6.05 1.33 13.27
N LYS A 61 -6.11 0.61 14.39
CA LYS A 61 -7.01 -0.53 14.58
C LYS A 61 -8.47 -0.14 14.48
N GLU A 62 -8.89 0.91 15.20
CA GLU A 62 -10.27 1.40 15.15
C GLU A 62 -10.70 1.78 13.73
N TYR A 63 -9.77 2.38 12.97
CA TYR A 63 -10.04 2.78 11.60
C TYR A 63 -10.16 1.57 10.66
N LEU A 64 -9.20 0.64 10.73
CA LEU A 64 -9.21 -0.59 9.94
C LEU A 64 -10.40 -1.47 10.28
N GLN A 65 -10.77 -1.57 11.55
CA GLN A 65 -11.95 -2.32 11.98
C GLN A 65 -13.22 -1.76 11.33
N ARG A 66 -13.43 -0.44 11.36
CA ARG A 66 -14.57 0.19 10.67
C ARG A 66 -14.56 -0.09 9.17
N LEU A 67 -13.40 0.04 8.54
CA LEU A 67 -13.26 -0.21 7.10
C LEU A 67 -13.59 -1.67 6.76
N PHE A 68 -13.04 -2.64 7.50
CA PHE A 68 -13.29 -4.05 7.22
C PHE A 68 -14.70 -4.50 7.63
N THR A 69 -15.33 -3.86 8.63
CA THR A 69 -16.77 -4.05 8.88
C THR A 69 -17.61 -3.66 7.66
N LEU A 70 -17.27 -2.57 6.96
CA LEU A 70 -17.96 -2.17 5.72
C LEU A 70 -17.71 -3.16 4.58
N CYS A 71 -16.55 -3.83 4.56
CA CYS A 71 -16.23 -4.85 3.56
C CYS A 71 -16.95 -6.18 3.79
N GLY A 72 -17.49 -6.43 4.99
CA GLY A 72 -18.06 -7.72 5.37
C GLY A 72 -17.02 -8.83 5.42
N ASP A 73 -17.42 -10.04 5.03
CA ASP A 73 -16.61 -11.26 5.21
C ASP A 73 -15.42 -11.37 4.24
N SER A 74 -15.44 -10.64 3.12
CA SER A 74 -14.39 -10.70 2.11
C SER A 74 -14.06 -9.31 1.54
N PRO A 75 -13.00 -8.65 2.05
CA PRO A 75 -12.46 -7.43 1.46
C PRO A 75 -12.11 -7.55 -0.02
N TYR A 76 -11.69 -8.75 -0.47
CA TYR A 76 -11.41 -8.99 -1.87
C TYR A 76 -12.68 -8.96 -2.75
N GLN A 77 -13.72 -9.72 -2.39
CA GLN A 77 -14.98 -9.73 -3.14
C GLN A 77 -15.64 -8.36 -3.10
N PHE A 78 -15.58 -7.69 -1.95
CA PHE A 78 -16.05 -6.33 -1.76
C PHE A 78 -15.45 -5.37 -2.79
N LEU A 79 -14.12 -5.30 -2.88
CA LEU A 79 -13.46 -4.44 -3.85
C LEU A 79 -13.70 -4.88 -5.30
N LEU A 80 -13.91 -6.16 -5.57
CA LEU A 80 -14.10 -6.64 -6.94
C LEU A 80 -15.49 -6.31 -7.50
N LYS A 81 -16.54 -6.34 -6.64
CA LYS A 81 -17.95 -6.35 -7.09
C LYS A 81 -18.76 -5.12 -6.70
N GLU A 82 -18.45 -4.47 -5.58
CA GLU A 82 -19.31 -3.42 -5.02
C GLU A 82 -19.08 -2.04 -5.65
N ASP A 83 -20.14 -1.22 -5.68
CA ASP A 83 -20.01 0.22 -5.96
C ASP A 83 -19.52 0.94 -4.70
N LEU A 84 -18.26 1.35 -4.69
CA LEU A 84 -17.61 1.96 -3.53
C LEU A 84 -18.12 3.37 -3.20
N LYS A 85 -19.03 3.97 -3.99
CA LYS A 85 -19.47 5.37 -3.79
C LYS A 85 -20.01 5.63 -2.39
N TYR A 86 -20.76 4.69 -1.81
CA TYR A 86 -21.38 4.88 -0.50
C TYR A 86 -20.33 4.99 0.63
N ILE A 87 -19.16 4.33 0.47
CA ILE A 87 -18.05 4.35 1.43
C ILE A 87 -17.56 5.78 1.69
N ARG A 88 -17.67 6.66 0.70
CA ARG A 88 -17.26 8.07 0.84
C ARG A 88 -18.00 8.79 1.99
N ASN A 89 -19.21 8.35 2.31
CA ASN A 89 -20.03 8.91 3.38
C ASN A 89 -19.84 8.17 4.71
N GLU A 90 -19.50 6.87 4.66
CA GLU A 90 -19.33 6.03 5.85
C GLU A 90 -17.94 6.19 6.50
N LEU A 91 -16.89 6.37 5.68
CA LEU A 91 -15.53 6.52 6.19
C LEU A 91 -15.23 7.96 6.59
N LYS A 92 -14.68 8.11 7.80
CA LYS A 92 -14.16 9.39 8.31
C LYS A 92 -12.76 9.65 7.78
N SER A 93 -12.29 10.89 7.93
CA SER A 93 -10.88 11.19 7.69
C SER A 93 -9.98 10.37 8.61
N TYR A 94 -8.84 9.94 8.10
CA TYR A 94 -7.77 9.35 8.89
C TYR A 94 -6.56 10.28 8.81
N ARG A 95 -6.17 10.92 9.92
CA ARG A 95 -5.06 11.89 9.96
C ARG A 95 -5.16 12.97 8.87
N PHE A 96 -4.35 12.85 7.82
CA PHE A 96 -4.27 13.82 6.72
C PHE A 96 -5.15 13.44 5.53
N GLN A 97 -5.68 12.22 5.52
CA GLN A 97 -6.47 11.64 4.44
C GLN A 97 -7.93 11.98 4.67
N LYS A 98 -8.50 12.74 3.74
CA LYS A 98 -9.95 13.00 3.71
C LYS A 98 -10.67 11.78 3.11
N PRO A 99 -12.00 11.64 3.30
CA PRO A 99 -12.75 10.53 2.74
C PRO A 99 -12.58 10.37 1.22
N GLY A 100 -12.43 11.48 0.49
CA GLY A 100 -12.12 11.46 -0.94
C GLY A 100 -10.77 10.83 -1.30
N ASP A 101 -9.75 10.98 -0.44
CA ASP A 101 -8.44 10.37 -0.64
C ASP A 101 -8.53 8.85 -0.44
N ILE A 102 -9.18 8.44 0.65
CA ILE A 102 -9.41 7.03 0.99
C ILE A 102 -10.22 6.35 -0.11
N TYR A 103 -11.30 7.00 -0.54
CA TYR A 103 -12.13 6.52 -1.65
C TYR A 103 -11.30 6.31 -2.92
N LEU A 104 -10.45 7.27 -3.28
CA LEU A 104 -9.56 7.12 -4.44
C LEU A 104 -8.59 5.94 -4.27
N PHE A 105 -8.00 5.74 -3.09
CA PHE A 105 -7.14 4.58 -2.83
C PHE A 105 -7.88 3.25 -3.07
N LEU A 106 -9.06 3.09 -2.49
CA LEU A 106 -9.87 1.87 -2.65
C LEU A 106 -10.31 1.68 -4.10
N GLN A 107 -10.72 2.75 -4.77
CA GLN A 107 -11.13 2.70 -6.18
C GLN A 107 -9.97 2.34 -7.11
N THR A 108 -8.76 2.81 -6.84
CA THR A 108 -7.56 2.39 -7.58
C THR A 108 -7.27 0.91 -7.41
N ILE A 109 -7.42 0.37 -6.19
CA ILE A 109 -7.26 -1.07 -5.93
C ILE A 109 -8.32 -1.86 -6.71
N GLN A 110 -9.60 -1.48 -6.60
CA GLN A 110 -10.71 -2.09 -7.35
C GLN A 110 -10.44 -2.12 -8.86
N ASN A 111 -10.09 -0.97 -9.44
CA ASN A 111 -9.81 -0.85 -10.88
C ASN A 111 -8.65 -1.76 -11.29
N LYS A 112 -7.61 -1.84 -10.45
CA LYS A 112 -6.49 -2.75 -10.69
C LYS A 112 -6.93 -4.22 -10.65
N LEU A 113 -7.71 -4.62 -9.64
CA LEU A 113 -8.20 -6.00 -9.54
C LEU A 113 -9.06 -6.37 -10.75
N GLN A 114 -9.99 -5.50 -11.16
CA GLN A 114 -10.91 -5.78 -12.29
C GLN A 114 -10.19 -5.86 -13.64
N LYS A 115 -9.13 -5.06 -13.86
CA LYS A 115 -8.39 -5.04 -15.14
C LYS A 115 -7.39 -6.18 -15.32
N THR A 116 -6.92 -6.79 -14.23
CA THR A 116 -5.83 -7.77 -14.31
C THR A 116 -6.43 -9.18 -14.34
N LYS A 117 -5.97 -10.03 -15.27
CA LYS A 117 -6.53 -11.38 -15.48
C LYS A 117 -6.41 -12.30 -14.26
N ASP A 118 -5.39 -12.07 -13.44
CA ASP A 118 -5.12 -12.79 -12.20
C ASP A 118 -5.86 -12.21 -10.99
N HIS A 119 -6.47 -11.03 -11.14
CA HIS A 119 -7.11 -10.27 -10.07
C HIS A 119 -6.22 -10.10 -8.82
N LYS A 120 -4.92 -9.83 -9.01
CA LYS A 120 -3.94 -9.63 -7.93
C LYS A 120 -3.28 -8.26 -7.97
N LEU A 121 -2.68 -7.86 -6.85
CA LEU A 121 -1.91 -6.61 -6.76
C LEU A 121 -0.43 -6.81 -7.10
N GLU A 122 0.05 -8.06 -7.12
CA GLU A 122 1.45 -8.43 -7.34
C GLU A 122 2.11 -7.70 -8.53
N SER A 123 1.39 -7.57 -9.65
CA SER A 123 1.92 -6.90 -10.84
C SER A 123 2.32 -5.44 -10.60
N LEU A 124 1.72 -4.74 -9.63
CA LEU A 124 2.15 -3.40 -9.23
C LEU A 124 3.56 -3.40 -8.61
N PHE A 125 3.95 -4.48 -7.93
CA PHE A 125 5.24 -4.63 -7.24
C PHE A 125 6.28 -5.38 -8.08
N SER A 126 5.98 -5.71 -9.33
CA SER A 126 6.93 -6.33 -10.25
C SER A 126 8.14 -5.41 -10.50
N MET A 127 9.28 -6.00 -10.87
CA MET A 127 10.42 -5.19 -11.30
C MET A 127 10.01 -4.29 -12.46
N PRO A 128 10.52 -3.05 -12.52
CA PRO A 128 10.25 -2.18 -13.65
C PRO A 128 10.95 -2.71 -14.89
N GLN A 129 10.30 -2.54 -16.03
CA GLN A 129 10.91 -2.81 -17.32
C GLN A 129 11.74 -1.62 -17.79
N GLU A 130 12.73 -1.88 -18.63
CA GLU A 130 13.54 -0.81 -19.21
C GLU A 130 12.64 0.12 -20.04
N GLY A 131 12.74 1.43 -19.78
CA GLY A 131 11.91 2.43 -20.46
C GLY A 131 10.47 2.57 -19.93
N GLU A 132 10.04 1.77 -18.95
CA GLU A 132 8.67 1.84 -18.40
C GLU A 132 8.34 3.22 -17.81
N PHE A 133 9.31 3.84 -17.14
CA PHE A 133 9.15 5.15 -16.51
C PHE A 133 10.08 6.19 -17.14
N LYS A 134 9.51 7.35 -17.50
CA LYS A 134 10.29 8.53 -17.92
C LYS A 134 10.82 9.27 -16.70
N LEU A 135 11.94 8.77 -16.19
CA LEU A 135 12.66 9.37 -15.06
C LEU A 135 13.78 10.30 -15.55
N SER A 136 14.04 11.38 -14.80
CA SER A 136 15.23 12.22 -15.00
C SER A 136 16.51 11.41 -14.75
N THR A 137 17.66 11.89 -15.24
CA THR A 137 18.96 11.20 -15.03
C THR A 137 19.27 11.01 -13.53
N LYS A 138 18.96 12.01 -12.70
CA LYS A 138 19.11 11.95 -11.24
C LYS A 138 18.18 10.91 -10.60
N ASP A 139 16.94 10.84 -11.05
CA ASP A 139 15.95 9.90 -10.50
C ASP A 139 16.26 8.47 -10.93
N ARG A 140 16.73 8.24 -12.17
CA ARG A 140 17.19 6.93 -12.64
C ARG A 140 18.31 6.39 -11.77
N LYS A 141 19.31 7.23 -11.47
CA LYS A 141 20.43 6.85 -10.60
C LYS A 141 19.95 6.45 -9.19
N SER A 142 19.08 7.28 -8.60
CA SER A 142 18.47 7.01 -7.28
C SER A 142 17.64 5.73 -7.28
N PHE A 143 16.96 5.45 -8.39
CA PHE A 143 16.15 4.25 -8.60
C PHE A 143 17.05 2.99 -8.68
N THR A 144 18.18 3.06 -9.38
CA THR A 144 19.10 1.92 -9.53
C THR A 144 19.93 1.60 -8.28
N GLU A 145 20.28 2.61 -7.47
CA GLU A 145 21.20 2.45 -6.34
C GLU A 145 20.57 1.77 -5.10
N GLY A 146 19.25 1.76 -4.97
CA GLY A 146 18.58 1.31 -3.74
C GLY A 146 18.30 -0.20 -3.61
N GLY A 147 18.84 -1.02 -4.51
CA GLY A 147 18.56 -2.46 -4.55
C GLY A 147 17.13 -2.81 -4.99
N THR A 148 16.84 -4.10 -5.10
CA THR A 148 15.61 -4.64 -5.73
C THR A 148 14.34 -4.25 -4.98
N LEU A 149 14.36 -4.21 -3.65
CA LEU A 149 13.18 -3.85 -2.85
C LEU A 149 12.75 -2.40 -3.09
N ARG A 150 13.69 -1.45 -3.03
CA ARG A 150 13.39 -0.04 -3.28
C ARG A 150 12.84 0.17 -4.68
N GLN A 151 13.41 -0.50 -5.68
CA GLN A 151 12.94 -0.45 -7.07
C GLN A 151 11.49 -0.90 -7.20
N ARG A 152 11.10 -2.00 -6.54
CA ARG A 152 9.72 -2.51 -6.55
C ARG A 152 8.74 -1.57 -5.86
N ILE A 153 9.13 -1.00 -4.72
CA ILE A 153 8.31 -0.02 -3.99
C ILE A 153 8.08 1.24 -4.83
N LEU A 154 9.14 1.76 -5.45
CA LEU A 154 9.04 2.93 -6.33
C LEU A 154 8.21 2.62 -7.59
N ALA A 155 8.41 1.45 -8.20
CA ALA A 155 7.61 1.02 -9.34
C ALA A 155 6.11 0.91 -8.98
N PHE A 156 5.80 0.34 -7.80
CA PHE A 156 4.46 0.31 -7.25
C PHE A 156 3.88 1.73 -7.12
N GLN A 157 4.60 2.65 -6.49
CA GLN A 157 4.12 4.03 -6.30
C GLN A 157 3.79 4.72 -7.63
N LEU A 158 4.66 4.56 -8.64
CA LEU A 158 4.46 5.16 -9.96
C LEU A 158 3.27 4.55 -10.71
N ARG A 159 3.15 3.21 -10.71
CA ARG A 159 2.02 2.51 -11.34
C ARG A 159 0.71 2.83 -10.65
N PHE A 160 0.71 2.83 -9.32
CA PHE A 160 -0.47 3.15 -8.51
C PHE A 160 -0.92 4.59 -8.72
N LEU A 161 0.01 5.54 -8.77
CA LEU A 161 -0.28 6.94 -9.11
C LEU A 161 -0.83 7.06 -10.53
N LYS A 162 -0.25 6.35 -11.51
CA LYS A 162 -0.74 6.33 -12.90
C LYS A 162 -2.20 5.89 -12.98
N GLU A 163 -2.55 4.79 -12.32
CA GLU A 163 -3.94 4.30 -12.32
C GLU A 163 -4.88 5.26 -11.58
N SER A 164 -4.43 5.86 -10.47
CA SER A 164 -5.25 6.81 -9.71
C SER A 164 -5.53 8.10 -10.47
N ARG A 165 -4.55 8.60 -11.26
CA ARG A 165 -4.73 9.79 -12.11
C ARG A 165 -5.77 9.57 -13.20
N LYS A 166 -5.85 8.36 -13.77
CA LYS A 166 -6.90 7.99 -14.74
C LYS A 166 -8.31 8.04 -14.13
N ILE A 167 -8.42 7.83 -12.82
CA ILE A 167 -9.71 7.84 -12.11
C ILE A 167 -10.08 9.28 -11.69
N ASN A 168 -9.18 9.97 -10.99
CA ASN A 168 -9.42 11.32 -10.51
C ASN A 168 -8.11 12.10 -10.33
N GLU A 169 -7.65 12.73 -11.41
CA GLU A 169 -6.43 13.54 -11.41
C GLU A 169 -6.42 14.63 -10.34
N LYS A 170 -7.52 15.39 -10.20
CA LYS A 170 -7.61 16.49 -9.22
C LYS A 170 -7.42 15.98 -7.79
N GLN A 171 -8.02 14.85 -7.44
CA GLN A 171 -7.88 14.27 -6.10
C GLN A 171 -6.48 13.73 -5.84
N THR A 172 -5.74 13.26 -6.86
CA THR A 172 -4.34 12.83 -6.67
C THR A 172 -3.41 13.96 -6.25
N GLU A 173 -3.80 15.22 -6.48
CA GLU A 173 -3.01 16.38 -6.12
C GLU A 173 -3.25 16.85 -4.68
N SER A 174 -4.21 16.23 -3.97
CA SER A 174 -4.48 16.52 -2.56
C SER A 174 -3.29 16.18 -1.66
N TYR A 175 -3.13 16.91 -0.56
CA TYR A 175 -2.09 16.62 0.43
C TYR A 175 -2.26 15.22 1.04
N GLY A 176 -3.49 14.83 1.39
CA GLY A 176 -3.79 13.54 1.98
C GLY A 176 -3.39 12.37 1.09
N TYR A 177 -3.62 12.50 -0.22
CA TYR A 177 -3.25 11.49 -1.20
C TYR A 177 -1.74 11.44 -1.46
N LYS A 178 -1.09 12.60 -1.65
CA LYS A 178 0.36 12.70 -1.86
C LYS A 178 1.16 12.14 -0.70
N SER A 179 0.72 12.42 0.53
CA SER A 179 1.37 11.95 1.76
C SER A 179 1.38 10.43 1.94
N ARG A 180 0.76 9.65 1.05
CA ARG A 180 0.80 8.18 1.03
C ARG A 180 1.45 7.64 -0.23
N SER A 181 1.05 8.17 -1.38
CA SER A 181 1.44 7.63 -2.69
C SER A 181 2.77 8.17 -3.22
N GLN A 182 3.25 9.31 -2.72
CA GLN A 182 4.37 10.03 -3.34
C GLN A 182 5.55 10.34 -2.38
N ASN A 183 5.50 9.97 -1.10
CA ASN A 183 6.54 10.34 -0.12
C ASN A 183 7.97 9.90 -0.47
N CYS A 184 8.17 8.88 -1.31
CA CYS A 184 9.50 8.43 -1.70
C CYS A 184 9.96 8.98 -3.07
N LEU A 185 9.08 9.69 -3.77
CA LEU A 185 9.40 10.37 -5.03
C LEU A 185 9.95 11.76 -4.67
N TYR A 186 11.24 11.81 -4.35
CA TYR A 186 11.95 13.04 -3.95
C TYR A 186 12.09 14.10 -5.05
N SER A 187 11.47 13.92 -6.21
CA SER A 187 11.54 14.89 -7.29
C SER A 187 10.15 15.15 -7.89
N GLU A 188 9.80 16.44 -7.98
CA GLU A 188 8.67 16.96 -8.77
C GLU A 188 8.81 16.62 -10.28
N SER A 189 9.93 16.01 -10.68
CA SER A 189 10.33 15.74 -12.05
C SER A 189 9.82 14.40 -12.60
N ILE A 190 9.18 13.55 -11.79
CA ILE A 190 8.69 12.26 -12.27
C ILE A 190 7.36 12.45 -13.00
N LYS A 191 7.47 12.83 -14.27
CA LYS A 191 6.35 12.85 -15.21
C LYS A 191 6.05 11.43 -15.65
N ILE A 192 4.99 10.87 -15.09
CA ILE A 192 4.38 9.65 -15.63
C ILE A 192 3.86 10.00 -17.02
N SER A 193 4.30 9.25 -18.04
CA SER A 193 3.75 9.40 -19.39
C SER A 193 2.29 8.94 -19.35
N MET A 194 1.37 9.85 -19.67
CA MET A 194 -0.01 9.49 -20.03
C MET A 194 0.05 8.62 -21.28
#